data_AF-A0A1F5H311-F1
#
_entry.id   AF-A0A1F5H311-F1
#
_cell.length_a   1.000
_cell.length_b   1.000
_cell.length_c   1.000
_cell.angle_alpha   90.00
_cell.angle_beta   90.00
_cell.angle_gamma   90.00
#
_symmetry.space_group_name_H-M   'P 1'
#
loop_
_entity.id
_entity.type
_entity.pdbx_description
1 polymer ?
#
loop_
_entity_poly.entity_id
_entity_poly.type
_entity_poly.pdbx_seq_one_letter_code
_entity_poly.pdbx_strand_id
1 'polypeptide(L)'
;MEEQNYSVEFETFTKRHYIKVFAKKYKSAWSGTLQDIDDICKRIDSVLEYKRADLISAVAQYKLVKLDFAVEGTRVSPKSSGNRCILFIDEDIRSVKVLLVYSKNDISEPNETAKWKSIVKQTFDEVGKIFNL
;
A
#
# COMPACT_ATOMS: atom_id res chain seq x y z
N MET A 1 -25.02 -6.22 -9.88
CA MET A 1 -23.78 -7.01 -9.88
C MET A 1 -23.17 -6.80 -8.52
N GLU A 2 -23.05 -7.85 -7.70
CA GLU A 2 -22.26 -7.75 -6.48
C GLU A 2 -20.81 -7.48 -6.89
N GLU A 3 -20.29 -6.31 -6.55
CA GLU A 3 -18.85 -6.06 -6.55
C GLU A 3 -18.22 -7.07 -5.60
N GLN A 4 -17.67 -8.16 -6.13
CA GLN A 4 -16.87 -9.03 -5.29
C GLN A 4 -15.61 -8.25 -4.91
N ASN A 5 -15.51 -7.96 -3.62
CA ASN A 5 -14.35 -7.30 -3.03
C ASN A 5 -13.09 -8.13 -3.27
N TYR A 6 -11.97 -7.43 -3.41
CA TYR A 6 -10.66 -8.07 -3.44
C TYR A 6 -10.34 -8.71 -2.09
N SER A 7 -9.66 -9.86 -2.11
CA SER A 7 -8.98 -10.38 -0.94
C SER A 7 -7.74 -9.51 -0.64
N VAL A 8 -7.53 -9.16 0.61
CA VAL A 8 -6.41 -8.29 1.01
C VAL A 8 -5.46 -9.04 1.92
N GLU A 9 -4.18 -9.04 1.57
CA GLU A 9 -3.12 -9.66 2.35
C GLU A 9 -2.03 -8.64 2.68
N PHE A 10 -1.75 -8.46 3.97
CA PHE A 10 -0.56 -7.73 4.41
C PHE A 10 0.62 -8.68 4.50
N GLU A 11 1.64 -8.42 3.67
CA GLU A 11 2.84 -9.24 3.59
C GLU A 11 3.57 -9.35 4.93
N THR A 12 4.22 -10.50 5.15
CA THR A 12 4.93 -10.77 6.41
C THR A 12 6.02 -9.73 6.68
N PHE A 13 6.71 -9.28 5.63
CA PHE A 13 7.69 -8.21 5.70
C PHE A 13 7.04 -6.90 6.18
N THR A 14 5.92 -6.50 5.57
CA THR A 14 5.13 -5.32 5.94
C THR A 14 4.74 -5.33 7.42
N LYS A 15 4.19 -6.47 7.88
CA LYS A 15 3.78 -6.69 9.27
C LYS A 15 4.94 -6.47 10.25
N ARG A 16 6.12 -7.04 9.95
CA ARG A 16 7.29 -7.00 10.83
C ARG A 16 7.96 -5.63 10.87
N HIS A 17 8.19 -5.03 9.72
CA HIS A 17 9.08 -3.86 9.61
C HIS A 17 8.34 -2.53 9.76
N TYR A 18 7.07 -2.47 9.37
CA TYR A 18 6.37 -1.20 9.27
C TYR A 18 5.13 -1.10 10.13
N ILE A 19 4.22 -2.08 10.04
CA ILE A 19 2.99 -2.09 10.84
C ILE A 19 3.35 -2.01 12.34
N LYS A 20 4.39 -2.71 12.78
CA LYS A 20 4.88 -2.65 14.16
C LYS A 20 5.33 -1.24 14.59
N VAL A 21 5.95 -0.47 13.69
CA VAL A 21 6.40 0.90 13.96
C VAL A 21 5.19 1.83 14.11
N PHE A 22 4.23 1.73 13.18
CA PHE A 22 2.99 2.51 13.25
C PHE A 22 2.14 2.14 14.48
N ALA A 23 2.01 0.85 14.80
CA ALA A 23 1.31 0.38 15.99
C ALA A 23 1.92 0.95 17.28
N LYS A 24 3.26 0.99 17.37
CA LYS A 24 3.95 1.59 18.54
C LYS A 24 3.71 3.10 18.63
N LYS A 25 3.71 3.80 17.49
CA LYS A 25 3.59 5.26 17.43
C LYS A 25 2.16 5.75 17.68
N TYR A 26 1.17 5.12 17.06
CA TYR A 26 -0.22 5.59 17.04
C TYR A 26 -1.17 4.76 17.93
N LYS A 27 -0.69 3.67 18.54
CA LYS A 27 -1.42 2.87 19.53
C LYS A 27 -2.80 2.44 19.00
N SER A 28 -3.88 2.74 19.73
CA SER A 28 -5.24 2.34 19.38
C SER A 28 -5.72 2.91 18.04
N ALA A 29 -5.27 4.11 17.65
CA ALA A 29 -5.63 4.72 16.36
C ALA A 29 -5.06 3.94 15.16
N TRP A 30 -4.01 3.14 15.38
CA TRP A 30 -3.47 2.32 14.31
C TRP A 30 -4.41 1.19 13.91
N SER A 31 -5.15 0.62 14.86
CA SER A 31 -6.07 -0.50 14.58
C SER A 31 -7.19 -0.08 13.63
N GLY A 32 -7.82 1.08 13.87
CA GLY A 32 -8.83 1.61 12.96
C GLY A 32 -8.23 2.02 11.62
N THR A 33 -7.05 2.65 11.62
CA THR A 33 -6.32 2.97 10.37
C THR A 33 -6.03 1.72 9.54
N LEU A 34 -5.63 0.61 10.16
CA LEU A 34 -5.32 -0.63 9.46
C LEU A 34 -6.59 -1.24 8.85
N GLN A 35 -7.71 -1.18 9.57
CA GLN A 35 -9.02 -1.60 9.07
C GLN A 35 -9.48 -0.71 7.90
N ASP A 36 -9.26 0.60 7.97
CA ASP A 36 -9.58 1.52 6.88
C ASP A 36 -8.75 1.20 5.62
N ILE A 37 -7.45 0.92 5.77
CA ILE A 37 -6.59 0.51 4.64
C ILE A 37 -7.11 -0.79 4.02
N ASP A 38 -7.48 -1.78 4.85
CA ASP A 38 -8.05 -3.05 4.41
C ASP A 38 -9.35 -2.83 3.61
N ASP A 39 -10.27 -2.02 4.12
CA ASP A 39 -11.56 -1.75 3.48
C ASP A 39 -11.47 -0.85 2.23
N ILE A 40 -10.41 -0.04 2.13
CA ILE A 40 -10.06 0.68 0.90
C ILE A 40 -9.50 -0.31 -0.13
N CYS A 41 -8.59 -1.20 0.27
CA CYS A 41 -7.97 -2.18 -0.63
C CYS A 41 -8.98 -3.19 -1.20
N LYS A 42 -10.00 -3.57 -0.42
CA LYS A 42 -11.12 -4.41 -0.90
C LYS A 42 -11.86 -3.82 -2.10
N ARG A 43 -11.88 -2.48 -2.22
CA ARG A 43 -12.60 -1.70 -3.24
C ARG A 43 -11.62 -0.96 -4.17
N ILE A 44 -10.45 -1.56 -4.42
CA ILE A 44 -9.34 -0.88 -5.10
C ILE A 44 -9.69 -0.38 -6.50
N ASP A 45 -10.59 -1.06 -7.22
CA ASP A 45 -11.05 -0.62 -8.54
C ASP A 45 -11.74 0.75 -8.47
N SER A 46 -12.69 0.92 -7.54
CA SER A 46 -13.34 2.21 -7.30
C SER A 46 -12.32 3.27 -6.85
N VAL A 47 -11.36 2.90 -6.01
CA VAL A 47 -10.31 3.81 -5.53
C VAL A 47 -9.48 4.34 -6.70
N LEU A 48 -9.15 3.50 -7.67
CA LEU A 48 -8.43 3.87 -8.89
C LEU A 48 -9.31 4.69 -9.84
N GLU A 49 -10.56 4.30 -10.05
CA GLU A 49 -11.53 5.02 -10.89
C GLU A 49 -11.70 6.47 -10.43
N TYR A 50 -11.88 6.67 -9.12
CA TYR A 50 -12.01 8.00 -8.51
C TYR A 50 -10.68 8.72 -8.27
N LYS A 51 -9.55 8.20 -8.80
CA LYS A 51 -8.20 8.78 -8.68
C LYS A 51 -7.79 9.06 -7.23
N ARG A 52 -8.20 8.19 -6.31
CA ARG A 52 -7.85 8.25 -4.89
C ARG A 52 -6.55 7.49 -4.57
N ALA A 53 -6.00 6.78 -5.54
CA ALA A 53 -4.67 6.18 -5.51
C ALA A 53 -3.95 6.40 -6.84
N ASP A 54 -2.62 6.35 -6.82
CA ASP A 54 -1.77 6.51 -8.00
C ASP A 54 -1.43 5.13 -8.58
N LEU A 55 -1.82 4.86 -9.82
CA LEU A 55 -1.32 3.71 -10.57
C LEU A 55 0.13 3.97 -11.00
N ILE A 56 1.08 3.17 -10.49
CA ILE A 56 2.51 3.30 -10.82
C ILE A 56 2.83 2.57 -12.13
N SER A 57 2.34 1.34 -12.27
CA SER A 57 2.59 0.50 -13.43
C SER A 57 1.49 -0.55 -13.57
N ALA A 58 1.22 -0.98 -14.79
CA ALA A 58 0.31 -2.06 -15.11
C ALA A 58 0.95 -2.96 -16.17
N VAL A 59 0.93 -4.27 -15.93
CA VAL A 59 1.48 -5.29 -16.84
C VAL A 59 0.52 -6.48 -16.84
N ALA A 60 -0.12 -6.74 -17.97
CA ALA A 60 -1.18 -7.74 -18.10
C ALA A 60 -2.27 -7.55 -17.02
N GLN A 61 -2.55 -8.56 -16.20
CA GLN A 61 -3.53 -8.52 -15.10
C GLN A 61 -2.99 -7.87 -13.81
N TYR A 62 -1.71 -7.52 -13.78
CA TYR A 62 -1.05 -7.04 -12.58
C TYR A 62 -0.96 -5.52 -12.55
N LYS A 63 -1.28 -4.95 -11.39
CA LYS A 63 -1.10 -3.51 -11.14
C LYS A 63 -0.23 -3.26 -9.93
N LEU A 64 0.63 -2.26 -10.05
CA LEU A 64 1.41 -1.71 -8.95
C LEU A 64 0.84 -0.33 -8.61
N VAL A 65 0.32 -0.17 -7.40
CA VAL A 65 -0.43 1.02 -6.98
C VAL A 65 0.19 1.61 -5.73
N LYS A 66 0.19 2.95 -5.65
CA LYS A 66 0.59 3.71 -4.48
C LYS A 66 -0.63 4.40 -3.89
N LEU A 67 -0.92 4.10 -2.64
CA LEU A 67 -2.05 4.65 -1.89
C LEU A 67 -1.55 5.54 -0.76
N ASP A 68 -1.93 6.82 -0.74
CA ASP A 68 -1.68 7.68 0.41
C ASP A 68 -2.76 7.44 1.49
N PHE A 69 -2.39 7.44 2.78
CA PHE A 69 -3.35 7.26 3.87
C PHE A 69 -3.11 8.25 5.03
N ALA A 70 -4.16 8.53 5.80
CA ALA A 70 -4.05 9.27 7.06
C ALA A 70 -4.29 8.31 8.23
N VAL A 71 -3.66 8.57 9.37
CA VAL A 71 -3.93 7.79 10.58
C VAL A 71 -5.21 8.33 11.22
N GLU A 72 -6.05 7.44 11.71
CA GLU A 72 -7.28 7.77 12.42
C GLU A 72 -7.04 8.81 13.53
N GLY A 73 -7.97 9.76 13.66
CA GLY A 73 -7.87 10.83 14.66
C GLY A 73 -6.83 11.90 14.35
N THR A 74 -6.00 11.72 13.30
CA THR A 74 -5.12 12.80 12.83
C THR A 74 -5.91 13.80 11.99
N ARG A 75 -5.78 15.09 12.30
CA ARG A 75 -6.42 16.17 11.53
C ARG A 75 -5.60 16.55 10.28
N VAL A 76 -4.98 15.57 9.63
CA VAL A 76 -4.17 15.77 8.42
C VAL A 76 -4.76 14.94 7.29
N SER A 77 -4.70 15.48 6.07
CA SER A 77 -5.13 14.74 4.89
C SER A 77 -4.16 13.58 4.58
N PRO A 78 -4.60 12.53 3.87
CA PRO A 78 -3.71 11.45 3.42
C PRO A 78 -2.47 11.94 2.67
N LYS A 79 -2.65 12.90 1.75
CA LYS A 79 -1.53 13.49 0.99
C LYS A 79 -0.56 14.27 1.89
N SER A 80 -1.10 15.01 2.86
CA SER A 80 -0.30 15.82 3.79
C SER A 80 0.42 14.97 4.85
N SER A 81 -0.14 13.82 5.23
CA SER A 81 0.45 12.91 6.22
C SER A 81 1.81 12.37 5.75
N GLY A 82 1.98 12.21 4.43
CA GLY A 82 3.14 11.58 3.82
C GLY A 82 3.22 10.07 4.08
N ASN A 83 2.15 9.43 4.55
CA ASN A 83 2.11 7.99 4.75
C ASN A 83 1.53 7.29 3.53
N ARG A 84 2.17 6.18 3.12
CA ARG A 84 1.89 5.50 1.86
C ARG A 84 1.89 3.99 2.00
N CYS A 85 1.09 3.34 1.17
CA CYS A 85 1.14 1.92 0.91
C CYS A 85 1.62 1.67 -0.52
N ILE A 86 2.45 0.64 -0.71
CA ILE A 86 2.68 0.05 -2.03
C ILE A 86 1.86 -1.24 -2.11
N LEU A 87 1.02 -1.31 -3.12
CA LEU A 87 0.06 -2.38 -3.35
C LEU A 87 0.43 -3.12 -4.63
N PHE A 88 0.42 -4.44 -4.57
CA PHE A 88 0.40 -5.32 -5.74
C PHE A 88 -1.00 -5.87 -5.90
N ILE A 89 -1.57 -5.75 -7.09
CA ILE A 89 -2.92 -6.20 -7.41
C ILE A 89 -2.82 -7.26 -8.49
N ASP A 90 -3.52 -8.37 -8.30
CA ASP A 90 -3.80 -9.38 -9.30
C ASP A 90 -5.31 -9.36 -9.58
N GLU A 91 -5.67 -8.90 -10.77
CA GLU A 91 -7.06 -8.73 -11.19
C GLU A 91 -7.74 -10.06 -11.54
N ASP A 92 -6.98 -11.09 -11.92
CA ASP A 92 -7.55 -12.39 -12.31
C ASP A 92 -8.12 -13.12 -11.10
N ILE A 93 -7.38 -13.12 -9.98
CA ILE A 93 -7.81 -13.76 -8.73
C ILE A 93 -8.43 -12.79 -7.73
N ARG A 94 -8.53 -11.50 -8.08
CA ARG A 94 -8.99 -10.41 -7.21
C ARG A 94 -8.25 -10.40 -5.87
N SER A 95 -6.93 -10.29 -5.93
CA SER A 95 -6.08 -10.19 -4.73
C SER A 95 -5.30 -8.88 -4.69
N VAL A 96 -5.22 -8.28 -3.50
CA VAL A 96 -4.36 -7.14 -3.18
C VAL A 96 -3.37 -7.54 -2.11
N LYS A 97 -2.09 -7.49 -2.44
CA LYS A 97 -0.99 -7.64 -1.49
C LYS A 97 -0.43 -6.28 -1.10
N VAL A 98 -0.47 -5.96 0.19
CA VAL A 98 0.13 -4.76 0.77
C VAL A 98 1.62 -5.03 1.03
N LEU A 99 2.46 -4.64 0.05
CA LEU A 99 3.90 -4.91 0.04
C LEU A 99 4.69 -4.04 1.01
N LEU A 100 4.25 -2.80 1.20
CA LEU A 100 4.88 -1.83 2.08
C LEU A 100 3.83 -0.91 2.68
N VAL A 101 4.07 -0.45 3.91
CA VAL A 101 3.35 0.63 4.60
C VAL A 101 4.45 1.53 5.14
N TYR A 102 4.52 2.82 4.85
CA TYR A 102 5.64 3.64 5.34
C TYR A 102 5.26 5.11 5.41
N SER A 103 5.97 5.89 6.23
CA SER A 103 6.00 7.34 6.09
C SER A 103 7.13 7.73 5.15
N LYS A 104 6.95 8.77 4.34
CA LYS A 104 8.03 9.37 3.52
C LYS A 104 9.27 9.73 4.34
N ASN A 105 9.08 10.03 5.62
CA ASN A 105 10.17 10.34 6.54
C ASN A 105 10.96 9.09 6.99
N ASP A 106 10.37 7.89 6.86
CA ASP A 106 11.00 6.61 7.21
C ASP A 106 11.84 6.07 6.04
N ILE A 107 11.53 6.46 4.81
CA ILE A 107 12.29 6.14 3.60
C ILE A 107 13.19 7.35 3.27
N SER A 108 14.45 7.29 3.74
CA SER A 108 15.41 8.40 3.63
C SER A 108 15.70 8.87 2.18
N GLU A 109 16.14 10.12 2.06
CA GLU A 109 16.65 10.81 0.86
C GLU A 109 17.75 10.06 0.09
N PRO A 110 17.97 10.36 -1.21
CA PRO A 110 17.41 11.48 -1.99
C PRO A 110 16.17 11.17 -2.83
N ASN A 111 15.83 9.90 -3.06
CA ASN A 111 14.70 9.52 -3.92
C ASN A 111 13.86 8.39 -3.32
N GLU A 112 12.72 8.76 -2.74
CA GLU A 112 11.73 7.86 -2.16
C GLU A 112 11.35 6.72 -3.13
N THR A 113 11.17 7.06 -4.41
CA THR A 113 10.74 6.10 -5.43
C THR A 113 11.78 5.02 -5.69
N ALA A 114 13.04 5.42 -5.83
CA ALA A 114 14.13 4.46 -6.03
C ALA A 114 14.25 3.50 -4.84
N LYS A 115 14.03 4.00 -3.63
CA LYS A 115 14.23 3.23 -2.41
C LYS A 115 13.13 2.21 -2.16
N TRP A 116 11.85 2.59 -2.26
CA TRP A 116 10.78 1.59 -2.11
C TRP A 116 10.83 0.56 -3.24
N LYS A 117 11.19 0.94 -4.48
CA LYS A 117 11.40 -0.02 -5.58
C LYS A 117 12.50 -1.03 -5.26
N SER A 118 13.63 -0.56 -4.73
CA SER A 118 14.74 -1.42 -4.30
C SER A 118 14.31 -2.41 -3.20
N ILE A 119 13.55 -1.95 -2.20
CA ILE A 119 13.01 -2.83 -1.14
C ILE A 119 12.07 -3.87 -1.73
N VAL A 120 11.16 -3.46 -2.63
CA VAL A 120 10.23 -4.38 -3.30
C VAL A 120 11.01 -5.41 -4.11
N LYS A 121 12.00 -5.01 -4.90
CA LYS A 121 12.82 -5.92 -5.71
C LYS A 121 13.60 -6.93 -4.86
N GLN A 122 14.15 -6.50 -3.73
CA GLN A 122 14.94 -7.36 -2.84
C GLN A 122 14.06 -8.34 -2.04
N THR A 123 12.84 -7.91 -1.69
CA THR A 123 11.95 -8.68 -0.80
C THR A 123 10.96 -9.54 -1.58
N PHE A 124 10.48 -9.03 -2.72
CA PHE A 124 9.44 -9.61 -3.55
C PHE A 124 9.95 -9.71 -4.99
N ASP A 125 10.91 -10.62 -5.22
CA ASP A 125 11.60 -10.81 -6.52
C ASP A 125 10.63 -10.97 -7.70
N GLU A 126 9.52 -11.69 -7.50
CA GLU A 126 8.46 -11.85 -8.50
C GLU A 126 7.85 -10.51 -8.93
N VAL A 127 7.47 -9.66 -7.97
CA VAL A 127 6.94 -8.31 -8.26
C VAL A 127 8.01 -7.47 -8.96
N GLY A 128 9.27 -7.57 -8.52
CA GLY A 128 10.40 -6.89 -9.15
C GLY A 128 10.56 -7.28 -10.63
N LYS A 129 10.38 -8.56 -10.96
CA LYS A 129 10.43 -9.08 -12.34
C LYS A 129 9.23 -8.64 -13.16
N ILE A 130 8.01 -8.75 -12.64
CA ILE A 130 6.77 -8.39 -13.35
C ILE A 130 6.81 -6.93 -13.82
N PHE A 131 7.21 -6.01 -12.95
CA PHE A 131 7.20 -4.57 -13.27
C PHE A 131 8.56 -4.01 -13.68
N ASN A 132 9.57 -4.86 -13.84
CA ASN A 132 10.95 -4.47 -14.19
C ASN A 132 11.48 -3.30 -13.31
N LEU A 133 11.39 -3.48 -11.98
CA LEU A 133 11.73 -2.47 -10.97
C LEU A 133 13.23 -2.25 -10.76
#